data_AF-A0A6B2UPA3-F1
#
_entry.id   AF-A0A6B2UPA3-F1
#
_cell.length_a   1.000
_cell.length_b   1.000
_cell.length_c   1.000
_cell.angle_alpha   90.00
_cell.angle_beta   90.00
_cell.angle_gamma   90.00
#
_symmetry.space_group_name_H-M   'P 1'
#
loop_
_entity.id
_entity.type
_entity.pdbx_description
1 polymer ?
#
loop_
_entity_poly.entity_id
_entity_poly.type
_entity_poly.pdbx_seq_one_letter_code
_entity_poly.pdbx_strand_id
1 'polypeptide(L)'
;MNTKKKFLAPALAAFLLIGPAIEPANAAHPPWNQKTKCEAKDPDGRRIPTRYGNSHLGWNHLSGKHNVKKCAFITSALNGDVDEEHGPRLVYYGNAVRPGKKVIKTRVIVQYARQTNEKKKEDRYTVKKGEVIGVITAYCYGMNKCPHWVNE
;
A
#
# COMPACT_ATOMS: atom_id res chain seq x y z
N MET A 1 -8.25 69.19 45.23
CA MET A 1 -7.13 68.56 45.96
C MET A 1 -7.01 67.10 45.52
N ASN A 2 -5.77 66.66 45.37
CA ASN A 2 -5.30 65.55 44.53
C ASN A 2 -5.90 64.16 44.78
N THR A 3 -6.29 63.54 43.67
CA THR A 3 -6.59 62.12 43.47
C THR A 3 -5.31 61.28 43.62
N LYS A 4 -5.27 60.34 44.58
CA LYS A 4 -4.24 59.28 44.62
C LYS A 4 -4.80 58.02 43.97
N LYS A 5 -4.31 57.71 42.76
CA LYS A 5 -4.46 56.40 42.12
C LYS A 5 -3.71 55.35 42.96
N LYS A 6 -4.37 54.23 43.28
CA LYS A 6 -3.69 53.01 43.71
C LYS A 6 -3.91 51.95 42.63
N PHE A 7 -2.79 51.48 42.09
CA PHE A 7 -2.71 50.32 41.23
C PHE A 7 -3.05 49.06 42.03
N LEU A 8 -3.88 48.19 41.48
CA LEU A 8 -3.90 46.77 41.77
C LEU A 8 -4.33 46.01 40.52
N ALA A 9 -3.42 45.19 40.02
CA ALA A 9 -3.66 44.03 39.17
C ALA A 9 -2.83 42.89 39.81
N PRO A 10 -3.03 41.60 39.48
CA PRO A 10 -4.12 40.92 38.77
C PRO A 10 -4.58 39.64 39.53
N ALA A 11 -5.63 38.97 39.06
CA ALA A 11 -5.79 37.52 39.24
C ALA A 11 -6.80 36.96 38.23
N LEU A 12 -6.35 36.67 37.01
CA LEU A 12 -7.06 35.72 36.15
C LEU A 12 -6.64 34.30 36.58
N ALA A 13 -7.54 33.59 37.25
CA ALA A 13 -7.42 32.16 37.43
C ALA A 13 -7.83 31.47 36.12
N ALA A 14 -6.83 31.09 35.30
CA ALA A 14 -7.05 30.18 34.19
C ALA A 14 -7.10 28.74 34.74
N PHE A 15 -8.31 28.19 34.88
CA PHE A 15 -8.49 26.75 35.10
C PHE A 15 -8.08 26.01 33.83
N LEU A 16 -6.88 25.42 33.86
CA LEU A 16 -6.45 24.41 32.90
C LEU A 16 -7.35 23.18 33.07
N LEU A 17 -8.24 22.94 32.12
CA LEU A 17 -8.92 21.66 31.94
C LEU A 17 -7.87 20.61 31.55
N ILE A 18 -7.24 20.00 32.54
CA ILE A 18 -6.45 18.77 32.36
C ILE A 18 -7.45 17.62 32.27
N GLY A 19 -8.11 17.51 31.13
CA GLY A 19 -8.76 16.27 30.73
C GLY A 19 -7.69 15.31 30.20
N PRO A 20 -7.74 14.00 30.48
CA PRO A 20 -6.86 13.06 29.84
C PRO A 20 -7.07 13.15 28.32
N ALA A 21 -6.02 13.49 27.59
CA ALA A 21 -6.01 13.35 26.14
C ALA A 21 -6.19 11.85 25.85
N ILE A 22 -7.39 11.47 25.42
CA ILE A 22 -7.63 10.17 24.82
C ILE A 22 -6.92 10.23 23.49
N GLU A 23 -5.66 9.81 23.45
CA GLU A 23 -4.97 9.61 22.18
C GLU A 23 -5.81 8.62 21.36
N PRO A 24 -6.11 8.91 20.08
CA PRO A 24 -6.78 7.93 19.25
C PRO A 24 -5.89 6.70 19.22
N ALA A 25 -6.42 5.55 19.66
CA ALA A 25 -5.75 4.27 19.51
C ALA A 25 -5.38 4.14 18.02
N ASN A 26 -4.09 4.25 17.69
CA ASN A 26 -3.60 3.97 16.36
C ASN A 26 -3.97 2.51 16.09
N ALA A 27 -5.03 2.30 15.31
CA ALA A 27 -5.48 0.96 14.98
C ALA A 27 -4.32 0.28 14.26
N ALA A 28 -3.71 -0.70 14.93
CA ALA A 28 -2.68 -1.53 14.32
C ALA A 28 -3.21 -2.07 12.99
N HIS A 29 -2.36 -2.11 11.97
CA HIS A 29 -2.75 -2.60 10.65
C HIS A 29 -3.51 -3.92 10.71
N PRO A 30 -4.49 -4.12 9.80
CA PRO A 30 -5.19 -5.39 9.73
C PRO A 30 -4.16 -6.51 9.55
N PRO A 31 -4.32 -7.66 10.25
CA PRO A 31 -3.40 -8.78 10.17
C PRO A 31 -3.02 -9.10 8.72
N TRP A 32 -1.73 -9.21 8.45
CA TRP A 32 -1.20 -9.40 7.10
C TRP A 32 -0.76 -10.84 6.90
N ASN A 33 -1.48 -11.60 6.07
CA ASN A 33 -1.12 -12.99 5.78
C ASN A 33 0.12 -13.05 4.88
N GLN A 34 1.26 -13.41 5.47
CA GLN A 34 2.53 -13.41 4.76
C GLN A 34 2.80 -14.66 3.91
N LYS A 35 1.87 -15.63 3.87
CA LYS A 35 2.02 -16.82 3.03
C LYS A 35 2.05 -16.40 1.55
N THR A 36 2.99 -16.96 0.79
CA THR A 36 3.07 -16.74 -0.65
C THR A 36 1.90 -17.44 -1.33
N LYS A 37 1.15 -16.68 -2.14
CA LYS A 37 0.08 -17.20 -3.01
C LYS A 37 0.65 -17.64 -4.35
N CYS A 38 1.55 -16.84 -4.90
CA CYS A 38 2.35 -17.16 -6.08
C CYS A 38 3.62 -16.32 -6.11
N GLU A 39 4.55 -16.69 -6.96
CA GLU A 39 5.87 -16.08 -7.06
C GLU A 39 6.30 -16.03 -8.53
N ALA A 40 7.02 -14.98 -8.88
CA ALA A 40 7.67 -14.83 -10.17
C ALA A 40 9.13 -14.43 -9.97
N LYS A 41 9.93 -14.67 -11.00
CA LYS A 41 11.27 -14.10 -11.14
C LYS A 41 11.23 -13.18 -12.35
N ASP A 42 11.65 -11.94 -12.19
CA ASP A 42 11.69 -10.99 -13.30
C ASP A 42 12.99 -11.15 -14.13
N PRO A 43 13.18 -10.40 -15.24
CA PRO A 43 14.35 -10.53 -16.11
C PRO A 43 15.69 -10.29 -15.40
N ASP A 44 15.73 -9.39 -14.41
CA ASP A 44 16.92 -9.12 -13.58
C ASP A 44 17.17 -10.21 -12.52
N GLY A 45 16.27 -11.18 -12.45
CA GLY A 45 16.35 -12.31 -11.56
C GLY A 45 15.87 -12.04 -10.14
N ARG A 46 15.15 -10.95 -9.91
CA ARG A 46 14.54 -10.62 -8.62
C ARG A 46 13.40 -11.60 -8.34
N ARG A 47 13.44 -12.25 -7.17
CA ARG A 47 12.31 -13.05 -6.67
C ARG A 47 11.20 -12.13 -6.16
N ILE A 48 10.03 -12.18 -6.77
CA ILE A 48 8.89 -11.31 -6.49
C ILE A 48 7.72 -12.16 -5.99
N PRO A 49 7.55 -12.32 -4.66
CA PRO A 49 6.41 -13.01 -4.10
C PRO A 49 5.14 -12.14 -4.16
N THR A 50 4.01 -12.75 -4.50
CA THR A 50 2.69 -12.22 -4.21
C THR A 50 2.15 -12.97 -2.99
N ARG A 51 2.01 -12.28 -1.86
CA ARG A 51 1.46 -12.88 -0.63
C ARG A 51 -0.05 -12.79 -0.60
N TYR A 52 -0.71 -13.68 0.14
CA TYR A 52 -2.16 -13.60 0.36
C TYR A 52 -2.57 -12.21 0.85
N GLY A 53 -1.85 -11.69 1.82
CA GLY A 53 -2.00 -10.35 2.33
C GLY A 53 -3.35 -10.07 2.98
N ASN A 54 -3.84 -8.84 2.83
CA ASN A 54 -5.06 -8.33 3.45
C ASN A 54 -5.76 -7.35 2.49
N SER A 55 -6.71 -6.54 2.99
CA SER A 55 -7.42 -5.54 2.20
C SER A 55 -6.54 -4.38 1.72
N HIS A 56 -5.37 -4.14 2.32
CA HIS A 56 -4.47 -3.02 2.01
C HIS A 56 -3.41 -3.40 0.96
N LEU A 57 -2.88 -4.62 1.00
CA LEU A 57 -1.91 -5.11 0.00
C LEU A 57 -1.95 -6.63 -0.21
N GLY A 58 -1.36 -7.06 -1.32
CA GLY A 58 -1.22 -8.45 -1.69
C GLY A 58 -2.44 -9.00 -2.42
N TRP A 59 -2.56 -10.32 -2.50
CA TRP A 59 -3.59 -11.02 -3.26
C TRP A 59 -5.01 -10.61 -2.87
N ASN A 60 -5.31 -10.51 -1.58
CA ASN A 60 -6.64 -10.16 -1.08
C ASN A 60 -7.05 -8.73 -1.47
N HIS A 61 -6.09 -7.80 -1.53
CA HIS A 61 -6.31 -6.45 -2.02
C HIS A 61 -6.64 -6.44 -3.52
N LEU A 62 -5.79 -7.05 -4.36
CA LEU A 62 -5.98 -7.06 -5.82
C LEU A 62 -7.17 -7.91 -6.28
N SER A 63 -7.47 -9.01 -5.60
CA SER A 63 -8.62 -9.87 -5.94
C SER A 63 -9.96 -9.26 -5.53
N GLY A 64 -10.02 -8.61 -4.36
CA GLY A 64 -11.21 -7.91 -3.91
C GLY A 64 -11.43 -6.60 -4.67
N LYS A 65 -10.46 -5.68 -4.59
CA LYS A 65 -10.60 -4.32 -5.13
C LYS A 65 -10.56 -4.29 -6.65
N HIS A 66 -9.67 -5.07 -7.27
CA HIS A 66 -9.34 -4.99 -8.69
C HIS A 66 -9.83 -6.18 -9.52
N ASN A 67 -10.51 -7.15 -8.89
CA ASN A 67 -11.03 -8.36 -9.54
C ASN A 67 -9.94 -9.17 -10.26
N VAL A 68 -8.71 -9.20 -9.73
CA VAL A 68 -7.63 -10.06 -10.25
C VAL A 68 -7.75 -11.46 -9.64
N LYS A 69 -7.92 -12.50 -10.46
CA LYS A 69 -8.21 -13.87 -10.00
C LYS A 69 -7.12 -14.88 -10.31
N LYS A 70 -6.16 -14.56 -11.17
CA LYS A 70 -5.11 -15.48 -11.63
C LYS A 70 -3.71 -14.92 -11.37
N CYS A 71 -2.81 -15.78 -10.91
CA CYS A 71 -1.39 -15.41 -10.80
C CYS A 71 -0.77 -15.10 -12.18
N ALA A 72 -1.30 -15.71 -13.24
CA ALA A 72 -0.93 -15.41 -14.63
C ALA A 72 -1.05 -13.92 -14.98
N PHE A 73 -2.02 -13.20 -14.39
CA PHE A 73 -2.17 -11.76 -14.57
C PHE A 73 -0.96 -10.96 -14.05
N ILE A 74 -0.39 -11.42 -12.95
CA ILE A 74 0.76 -10.78 -12.31
C ILE A 74 2.03 -11.18 -13.05
N THR A 75 2.21 -12.49 -13.29
CA THR A 75 3.43 -13.01 -13.94
C THR A 75 3.59 -12.47 -15.37
N SER A 76 2.50 -12.21 -16.10
CA SER A 76 2.60 -11.66 -17.46
C SER A 76 3.25 -10.27 -17.50
N ALA A 77 2.99 -9.42 -16.50
CA ALA A 77 3.67 -8.13 -16.38
C ALA A 77 5.11 -8.30 -15.85
N LEU A 78 5.32 -9.18 -14.87
CA LEU A 78 6.65 -9.41 -14.27
C LEU A 78 7.63 -10.12 -15.21
N ASN A 79 7.17 -10.66 -16.34
CA ASN A 79 8.04 -11.19 -17.39
C ASN A 79 8.66 -10.08 -18.26
N GLY A 80 8.18 -8.84 -18.16
CA GLY A 80 8.78 -7.67 -18.78
C GLY A 80 9.80 -7.00 -17.86
N ASP A 81 10.52 -6.02 -18.41
CA ASP A 81 11.42 -5.17 -17.65
C ASP A 81 10.65 -4.22 -16.71
N VAL A 82 11.37 -3.58 -15.78
CA VAL A 82 10.78 -2.54 -14.95
C VAL A 82 10.50 -1.30 -15.79
N ASP A 83 9.24 -0.87 -15.84
CA ASP A 83 8.82 0.33 -16.56
C ASP A 83 9.02 1.62 -15.76
N GLU A 84 8.84 1.57 -14.42
CA GLU A 84 9.08 2.72 -13.54
C GLU A 84 9.78 2.27 -12.25
N GLU A 85 10.84 2.99 -11.86
CA GLU A 85 11.58 2.76 -10.63
C GLU A 85 11.54 4.00 -9.73
N HIS A 86 11.07 3.81 -8.49
CA HIS A 86 10.98 4.84 -7.46
C HIS A 86 11.59 4.30 -6.16
N GLY A 87 12.92 4.24 -6.13
CA GLY A 87 13.66 3.56 -5.07
C GLY A 87 13.24 2.07 -5.00
N PRO A 88 12.81 1.55 -3.85
CA PRO A 88 12.40 0.16 -3.74
C PRO A 88 11.04 -0.16 -4.39
N ARG A 89 10.32 0.84 -4.92
CA ARG A 89 9.04 0.62 -5.58
C ARG A 89 9.26 0.45 -7.07
N LEU A 90 8.91 -0.72 -7.58
CA LEU A 90 9.03 -1.09 -8.97
C LEU A 90 7.63 -1.20 -9.59
N VAL A 91 7.47 -0.69 -10.80
CA VAL A 91 6.24 -0.76 -11.57
C VAL A 91 6.51 -1.54 -12.84
N TYR A 92 5.65 -2.52 -13.09
CA TYR A 92 5.67 -3.33 -14.30
C TYR A 92 4.33 -3.15 -15.01
N TYR A 93 4.38 -2.90 -16.31
CA TYR A 93 3.24 -2.88 -17.20
C TYR A 93 3.17 -4.19 -17.97
N GLY A 94 1.94 -4.66 -18.14
CA GLY A 94 1.65 -5.81 -18.97
C GLY A 94 0.48 -5.53 -19.89
N ASN A 95 0.12 -6.53 -20.68
CA ASN A 95 -1.05 -6.49 -21.53
C ASN A 95 -1.90 -7.74 -21.31
N ALA A 96 -3.18 -7.54 -21.00
CA ALA A 96 -4.19 -8.59 -21.10
C ALA A 96 -4.76 -8.54 -22.53
N VAL A 97 -4.56 -9.61 -23.29
CA VAL A 97 -4.93 -9.68 -24.71
C VAL A 97 -6.05 -10.71 -24.86
N ARG A 98 -7.15 -10.30 -25.50
CA ARG A 98 -8.16 -11.23 -26.02
C ARG A 98 -8.11 -11.21 -27.54
N PRO A 99 -7.74 -12.33 -28.19
CA PRO A 99 -7.61 -12.41 -29.65
C PRO A 99 -8.85 -11.85 -30.36
N GLY A 100 -8.61 -10.98 -31.35
CA GLY A 100 -9.66 -10.35 -32.16
C GLY A 100 -10.60 -9.42 -31.40
N LYS A 101 -10.32 -9.05 -30.14
CA LYS A 101 -11.23 -8.22 -29.34
C LYS A 101 -10.57 -6.97 -28.77
N LYS A 102 -9.69 -7.12 -27.76
CA LYS A 102 -9.22 -5.98 -26.95
C LYS A 102 -7.85 -6.28 -26.34
N VAL A 103 -7.03 -5.24 -26.23
CA VAL A 103 -5.82 -5.21 -25.41
C VAL A 103 -6.07 -4.23 -24.27
N ILE A 104 -5.84 -4.67 -23.03
CA ILE A 104 -5.91 -3.81 -21.85
C ILE A 104 -4.53 -3.78 -21.20
N LYS A 105 -3.99 -2.57 -21.02
CA LYS A 105 -2.77 -2.35 -20.25
C LYS A 105 -3.02 -2.70 -18.78
N THR A 106 -2.15 -3.50 -18.19
CA THR A 106 -2.18 -3.88 -16.77
C THR A 106 -1.01 -3.21 -16.07
N ARG A 107 -1.15 -2.93 -14.77
CA ARG A 107 -0.08 -2.37 -13.93
C ARG A 107 0.08 -3.24 -12.69
N VAL A 108 1.30 -3.71 -12.46
CA VAL A 108 1.69 -4.45 -11.27
C VAL A 108 2.69 -3.60 -10.51
N ILE A 109 2.41 -3.38 -9.23
CA ILE A 109 3.27 -2.59 -8.35
C ILE A 109 3.90 -3.51 -7.33
N VAL A 110 5.22 -3.45 -7.28
CA VAL A 110 6.07 -4.25 -6.40
C VAL A 110 6.78 -3.33 -5.42
N GLN A 111 6.81 -3.74 -4.17
CA GLN A 111 7.69 -3.18 -3.15
C GLN A 111 8.85 -4.15 -2.95
N TYR A 112 9.98 -3.87 -3.60
CA TYR A 112 11.21 -4.66 -3.53
C TYR A 112 12.10 -4.21 -2.36
N ALA A 113 11.51 -4.21 -1.17
CA ALA A 113 12.21 -3.97 0.09
C ALA A 113 11.57 -4.79 1.20
N ARG A 114 12.25 -4.86 2.35
CA ARG A 114 11.75 -5.54 3.54
C ARG A 114 10.50 -4.87 4.16
N GLN A 115 10.33 -3.58 3.90
CA GLN A 115 9.24 -2.77 4.44
C GLN A 115 8.55 -1.96 3.34
N THR A 116 7.28 -1.64 3.57
CA THR A 116 6.53 -0.68 2.76
C THR A 116 6.95 0.76 3.11
N ASN A 117 6.62 1.72 2.22
CA ASN A 117 7.17 3.09 2.21
C ASN A 117 6.41 4.09 3.12
N GLU A 118 5.54 3.62 4.00
CA GLU A 118 4.74 4.50 4.84
C GLU A 118 5.64 5.27 5.81
N LYS A 119 5.35 6.56 5.99
CA LYS A 119 6.17 7.45 6.81
C LYS A 119 6.16 7.00 8.28
N LYS A 120 4.95 6.72 8.78
CA LYS A 120 4.65 6.24 10.11
C LYS A 120 5.05 4.77 10.27
N LYS A 121 5.67 4.42 11.39
CA LYS A 121 6.24 3.08 11.62
C LYS A 121 5.14 2.05 11.88
N GLU A 122 4.12 2.45 12.63
CA GLU A 122 2.89 1.73 12.88
C GLU A 122 2.17 1.38 11.56
N ASP A 123 2.39 2.20 10.53
CA ASP A 123 1.79 2.02 9.22
C ASP A 123 2.61 1.10 8.29
N ARG A 124 3.76 0.58 8.72
CA ARG A 124 4.62 -0.24 7.85
C ARG A 124 4.31 -1.72 7.97
N TYR A 125 4.06 -2.33 6.82
CA TYR A 125 4.18 -3.78 6.69
C TYR A 125 5.65 -4.16 6.60
N THR A 126 6.02 -5.21 7.34
CA THR A 126 7.41 -5.70 7.40
C THR A 126 7.43 -7.21 7.24
N VAL A 127 8.36 -7.71 6.42
CA VAL A 127 8.68 -9.14 6.32
C VAL A 127 9.93 -9.51 7.12
N LYS A 128 10.16 -10.82 7.31
CA LYS A 128 11.38 -11.34 7.92
C LYS A 128 12.63 -10.87 7.16
N LYS A 129 13.78 -10.87 7.85
CA LYS A 129 15.07 -10.50 7.24
C LYS A 129 15.37 -11.42 6.05
N GLY A 130 15.90 -10.86 4.96
CA GLY A 130 16.19 -11.60 3.72
C GLY A 130 15.00 -11.75 2.77
N GLU A 131 13.81 -11.25 3.14
CA GLU A 131 12.65 -11.22 2.25
C GLU A 131 12.35 -9.80 1.78
N VAL A 132 11.59 -9.72 0.68
CA VAL A 132 10.97 -8.49 0.17
C VAL A 132 9.45 -8.57 0.30
N ILE A 133 8.75 -7.44 0.39
CA ILE A 133 7.27 -7.34 0.43
C ILE A 133 6.64 -7.91 -0.85
N GLY A 134 7.26 -7.69 -2.01
CA GLY A 134 6.80 -8.21 -3.29
C GLY A 134 5.58 -7.44 -3.82
N VAL A 135 4.64 -8.12 -4.48
CA VAL A 135 3.48 -7.44 -5.11
C VAL A 135 2.56 -6.87 -4.04
N ILE A 136 2.36 -5.55 -4.10
CA ILE A 136 1.43 -4.84 -3.20
C ILE A 136 0.06 -4.63 -3.85
N THR A 137 0.01 -4.36 -5.16
CA THR A 137 -1.24 -4.25 -5.91
C THR A 137 -1.02 -4.57 -7.38
N ALA A 138 -2.10 -4.97 -8.06
CA ALA A 138 -2.13 -5.26 -9.48
C ALA A 138 -3.52 -4.94 -10.02
N TYR A 139 -3.63 -4.26 -11.16
CA TYR A 139 -4.91 -3.81 -11.70
C TYR A 139 -4.86 -3.50 -13.21
N CYS A 140 -6.03 -3.36 -13.82
CA CYS A 140 -6.19 -2.91 -15.20
C CYS A 140 -6.12 -1.38 -15.26
N TYR A 141 -5.21 -0.84 -16.08
CA TYR A 141 -4.94 0.60 -16.13
C TYR A 141 -6.19 1.39 -16.51
N GLY A 142 -6.45 2.48 -15.78
CA GLY A 142 -7.66 3.30 -15.96
C GLY A 142 -8.96 2.66 -15.48
N MET A 143 -8.92 1.53 -14.76
CA MET A 143 -10.10 0.81 -14.31
C MET A 143 -10.04 0.49 -12.82
N ASN A 144 -11.19 0.58 -12.14
CA ASN A 144 -11.31 0.13 -10.76
C ASN A 144 -11.27 -1.39 -10.65
N LYS A 145 -12.00 -2.09 -11.53
CA LYS A 145 -12.05 -3.56 -11.62
C LYS A 145 -11.69 -4.01 -13.03
N CYS A 146 -10.86 -5.04 -13.13
CA CYS A 146 -10.59 -5.71 -14.37
C CYS A 146 -11.86 -6.40 -14.91
N PRO A 147 -12.11 -6.36 -16.22
CA PRO A 147 -13.17 -7.15 -16.86
C PRO A 147 -13.03 -8.64 -16.55
N HIS A 148 -14.15 -9.37 -16.54
CA HIS A 148 -14.14 -10.80 -16.24
C HIS A 148 -13.22 -11.59 -17.17
N TRP A 149 -13.23 -11.28 -18.48
CA TRP A 149 -12.44 -11.98 -19.49
C TRP A 149 -10.92 -11.90 -19.28
N VAL A 150 -10.42 -10.89 -18.57
CA VAL A 150 -9.00 -10.79 -18.22
C VAL A 150 -8.57 -11.92 -17.27
N ASN A 151 -9.54 -12.52 -16.59
CA ASN A 151 -9.37 -13.57 -15.62
C ASN A 151 -9.89 -14.93 -16.11
N GLU A 152 -10.39 -15.03 -17.35
CA GLU A 152 -10.79 -16.29 -18.00
C GLU A 152 -9.58 -17.09 -18.47
#